data_AF-A0A7J8Z1C9-F1
#
_entry.id   AF-A0A7J8Z1C9-F1
#
_cell.length_a   1.000
_cell.length_b   1.000
_cell.length_c   1.000
_cell.angle_alpha   90.00
_cell.angle_beta   90.00
_cell.angle_gamma   90.00
#
_symmetry.space_group_name_H-M   'P 1'
#
loop_
_entity.id
_entity.type
_entity.pdbx_description
1 polymer ?
#
loop_
_entity_poly.entity_id
_entity_poly.type
_entity_poly.pdbx_seq_one_letter_code
_entity_poly.pdbx_strand_id
1 'polypeptide(L)'
;VRQIVDITAIHRVYRPLLIHARSVRRKSCVIERNPAPHGGRGALPSEGGSPSDLLFLAGGGVSTLLFLWVFILFEFLLDKERSCSKMMLRIKRVPTVVSNYQKDETEETARRSSGCGKNCLRSCCIPGAKLPLYAFRKLNNIESEKVVLGIENKDPPVAFLDSLILGEWEDRMQRGLFRYDVTACETKVIPGEYGFIAQLNEGRHLKKRPTEFRVDKVLQPFDGNKFNFTKVGQEEVLFQFEASEDGEVQFYPSAPIDVENSPSVVAINVSPIEYGHVLLIPRILECLPQRIDRESFLLALYMTAEAGNPYFRLGYNSLGAFATINHLHFQAYYLAVPFPIEKAPTKKITTLYDEVIISELLSYPVRGLVFEGGNTLQALSDTVSDACICLQENNIPYNVLISDCGKRIFLVPQCYAEKQALGEVSPELLDTQVNPAVWEISGHMVLKRRKDYDEASDENAWRLLAEVSLSDERFREVNALIFEVIASGKDGIEHAAKSLPKEPDTKAESTEEESAITKTSHRAMVGGTQECVVLQ
;
A
#
# COMPACT_ATOMS: atom_id res chain seq x y z
N VAL A 1 45.04 -20.20 23.28
CA VAL A 1 45.89 -19.06 22.84
C VAL A 1 45.72 -18.89 21.34
N ARG A 2 45.65 -17.64 20.86
CA ARG A 2 45.86 -17.07 19.50
C ARG A 2 46.01 -18.04 18.30
N GLN A 3 45.53 -17.72 17.10
CA GLN A 3 45.59 -16.38 16.50
C GLN A 3 44.47 -16.08 15.48
N ILE A 4 44.10 -14.80 15.39
CA ILE A 4 43.18 -14.23 14.38
C ILE A 4 44.00 -13.88 13.12
N VAL A 5 43.38 -13.97 11.94
CA VAL A 5 43.84 -13.26 10.74
C VAL A 5 42.63 -12.58 10.10
N ASP A 6 42.61 -11.25 10.12
CA ASP A 6 41.66 -10.44 9.36
C ASP A 6 41.91 -10.54 7.86
N ILE A 7 40.85 -10.48 7.06
CA ILE A 7 40.93 -10.16 5.63
C ILE A 7 40.07 -8.93 5.36
N THR A 8 40.68 -7.76 5.51
CA THR A 8 40.11 -6.48 5.10
C THR A 8 40.22 -6.28 3.58
N ALA A 9 39.25 -5.53 3.04
CA ALA A 9 39.22 -4.96 1.68
C ALA A 9 39.30 -5.93 0.48
N ILE A 10 38.14 -6.18 -0.14
CA ILE A 10 38.06 -6.48 -1.59
C ILE A 10 37.67 -5.20 -2.33
N HIS A 11 38.67 -4.48 -2.86
CA HIS A 11 38.43 -3.43 -3.85
C HIS A 11 38.12 -4.04 -5.23
N ARG A 12 37.24 -3.38 -5.99
CA ARG A 12 36.88 -3.66 -7.40
C ARG A 12 36.14 -5.00 -7.65
N VAL A 13 34.82 -4.97 -7.48
CA VAL A 13 33.94 -5.86 -8.25
C VAL A 13 33.88 -5.38 -9.70
N TYR A 14 34.14 -6.25 -10.67
CA TYR A 14 33.94 -5.96 -12.09
C TYR A 14 32.44 -5.95 -12.42
N ARG A 15 31.99 -4.99 -13.25
CA ARG A 15 30.61 -4.95 -13.76
C ARG A 15 30.26 -6.23 -14.54
N PRO A 16 29.20 -6.96 -14.18
CA PRO A 16 28.49 -7.81 -15.14
C PRO A 16 27.88 -6.92 -16.23
N LEU A 17 27.81 -7.39 -17.48
CA LEU A 17 27.06 -6.68 -18.52
C LEU A 17 25.55 -6.79 -18.29
N LEU A 18 24.84 -5.73 -18.68
CA LEU A 18 23.40 -5.59 -18.63
C LEU A 18 22.66 -6.78 -19.26
N ILE A 19 22.02 -7.60 -18.42
CA ILE A 19 20.82 -8.32 -18.84
C ILE A 19 19.68 -7.31 -18.74
N HIS A 20 19.18 -6.82 -19.88
CA HIS A 20 17.95 -6.04 -19.89
C HIS A 20 16.80 -6.89 -19.34
N ALA A 21 16.14 -6.40 -18.28
CA ALA A 21 14.83 -6.89 -17.90
C ALA A 21 13.91 -6.78 -19.13
N ARG A 22 13.38 -7.91 -19.62
CA ARG A 22 12.52 -7.91 -20.79
C ARG A 22 11.19 -7.26 -20.41
N SER A 23 10.99 -6.02 -20.87
CA SER A 23 9.67 -5.39 -20.92
C SER A 23 8.67 -6.38 -21.52
N VAL A 24 7.73 -6.84 -20.69
CA VAL A 24 6.57 -7.62 -21.14
C VAL A 24 5.67 -6.66 -21.89
N ARG A 25 5.92 -6.52 -23.20
CA ARG A 25 5.05 -5.76 -24.11
C ARG A 25 3.68 -6.42 -24.13
N ARG A 26 2.76 -5.95 -23.29
CA ARG A 26 1.31 -6.11 -23.50
C ARG A 26 1.03 -5.66 -24.94
N LYS A 27 0.58 -6.57 -25.80
CA LYS A 27 -0.05 -6.19 -27.07
C LYS A 27 -1.36 -5.49 -26.74
N SER A 28 -1.85 -4.66 -27.67
CA SER A 28 -3.10 -3.88 -27.52
C SER A 28 -3.02 -2.67 -26.58
N CYS A 29 -2.08 -1.76 -26.84
CA CYS A 29 -2.31 -0.33 -26.61
C CYS A 29 -1.51 0.49 -27.63
N VAL A 30 -2.21 1.13 -28.57
CA VAL A 30 -1.61 2.10 -29.50
C VAL A 30 -1.90 3.48 -28.94
N ILE A 31 -0.89 4.10 -28.32
CA ILE A 31 -0.99 5.49 -27.87
C ILE A 31 -0.51 6.37 -29.02
N GLU A 32 -1.44 6.97 -29.75
CA GLU A 32 -1.13 8.05 -30.68
C GLU A 32 -0.63 9.27 -29.89
N ARG A 33 0.60 9.69 -30.18
CA ARG A 33 1.18 10.90 -29.58
C ARG A 33 0.91 12.10 -30.49
N ASN A 34 -0.06 12.93 -30.11
CA ASN A 34 -0.16 14.30 -30.64
C ASN A 34 1.07 15.13 -30.21
N PRO A 35 1.84 15.73 -31.14
CA PRO A 35 2.82 16.74 -30.81
C PRO A 35 2.18 18.15 -30.78
N ALA A 36 2.41 18.90 -29.71
CA ALA A 36 1.97 20.30 -29.62
C ALA A 36 2.85 21.24 -30.49
N PRO A 37 2.35 22.40 -30.94
CA PRO A 37 2.93 23.14 -32.06
C PRO A 37 3.91 24.26 -31.67
N HIS A 38 5.10 24.27 -32.29
CA HIS A 38 5.87 25.49 -32.55
C HIS A 38 6.39 25.48 -34.01
N GLY A 39 6.40 26.64 -34.65
CA GLY A 39 6.36 26.75 -36.11
C GLY A 39 7.71 26.90 -36.84
N GLY A 40 7.70 26.53 -38.12
CA GLY A 40 8.76 26.79 -39.11
C GLY A 40 8.15 26.89 -40.52
N ARG A 41 8.71 27.74 -41.38
CA ARG A 41 8.16 28.03 -42.73
C ARG A 41 8.69 27.05 -43.77
N GLY A 42 7.86 26.56 -44.71
CA GLY A 42 8.35 25.84 -45.90
C GLY A 42 7.26 25.29 -46.83
N ALA A 43 7.21 25.82 -48.04
CA ALA A 43 6.58 25.35 -49.30
C ALA A 43 5.62 24.12 -49.34
N LEU A 44 4.47 24.30 -50.00
CA LEU A 44 3.69 23.25 -50.66
C LEU A 44 4.43 22.73 -51.93
N PRO A 45 4.14 21.51 -52.41
CA PRO A 45 3.16 21.40 -53.50
C PRO A 45 2.18 20.20 -53.47
N SER A 46 1.06 20.43 -54.15
CA SER A 46 0.02 19.55 -54.73
C SER A 46 0.10 18.00 -54.73
N GLU A 47 -1.07 17.41 -54.44
CA GLU A 47 -1.75 16.28 -55.12
C GLU A 47 -1.21 14.83 -55.06
N GLY A 48 -2.05 13.94 -54.48
CA GLY A 48 -2.73 12.88 -55.24
C GLY A 48 -2.00 11.55 -55.49
N GLY A 49 -2.35 10.49 -54.74
CA GLY A 49 -1.98 9.11 -55.08
C GLY A 49 -2.64 8.05 -54.19
N SER A 50 -3.27 7.04 -54.79
CA SER A 50 -3.88 5.87 -54.11
C SER A 50 -2.92 4.65 -54.16
N PRO A 51 -2.90 3.75 -53.17
CA PRO A 51 -1.85 2.73 -53.05
C PRO A 51 -2.15 1.42 -53.79
N SER A 52 -1.16 0.90 -54.52
CA SER A 52 -1.08 -0.51 -54.93
C SER A 52 0.37 -0.91 -55.25
N ASP A 53 0.76 -2.09 -54.78
CA ASP A 53 1.91 -2.92 -55.20
C ASP A 53 3.33 -2.34 -55.22
N LEU A 54 4.23 -3.01 -54.48
CA LEU A 54 5.33 -3.72 -55.14
C LEU A 54 5.91 -4.85 -54.26
N LEU A 55 6.37 -5.91 -54.93
CA LEU A 55 6.87 -7.15 -54.34
C LEU A 55 8.41 -7.19 -54.40
N PHE A 56 9.02 -7.97 -53.49
CA PHE A 56 10.41 -8.45 -53.53
C PHE A 56 11.57 -7.42 -53.60
N LEU A 57 12.53 -7.61 -52.70
CA LEU A 57 13.89 -7.96 -53.14
C LEU A 57 14.58 -8.80 -52.07
N ALA A 58 15.25 -9.89 -52.50
CA ALA A 58 16.08 -10.72 -51.63
C ALA A 58 17.55 -10.51 -52.01
N GLY A 59 18.43 -10.39 -51.01
CA GLY A 59 19.86 -10.21 -51.21
C GLY A 59 20.64 -10.86 -50.06
N GLY A 60 21.27 -12.00 -50.33
CA GLY A 60 22.14 -12.69 -49.38
C GLY A 60 23.61 -12.30 -49.55
N GLY A 61 24.36 -12.32 -48.44
CA GLY A 61 25.81 -12.16 -48.43
C GLY A 61 26.40 -13.01 -47.30
N VAL A 62 27.36 -13.87 -47.62
CA VAL A 62 27.95 -14.84 -46.68
C VAL A 62 29.46 -14.61 -46.59
N SER A 63 30.00 -14.57 -45.36
CA SER A 63 31.40 -14.91 -45.12
C SER A 63 31.59 -15.64 -43.79
N THR A 64 31.97 -16.91 -43.90
CA THR A 64 32.79 -17.71 -42.96
C THR A 64 34.15 -17.04 -42.68
N LEU A 65 34.98 -17.34 -41.67
CA LEU A 65 34.98 -18.26 -40.49
C LEU A 65 35.88 -17.57 -39.38
N LEU A 66 36.62 -18.12 -38.40
CA LEU A 66 37.05 -19.48 -38.00
C LEU A 66 37.44 -19.59 -36.49
N PHE A 67 36.57 -20.16 -35.63
CA PHE A 67 36.91 -21.00 -34.44
C PHE A 67 37.69 -20.31 -33.27
N LEU A 68 37.88 -20.80 -32.03
CA LEU A 68 37.59 -22.02 -31.21
C LEU A 68 37.70 -21.57 -29.71
N TRP A 69 37.21 -22.15 -28.59
CA TRP A 69 36.28 -23.22 -28.11
C TRP A 69 35.73 -22.69 -26.73
N VAL A 70 34.56 -23.03 -26.15
CA VAL A 70 33.93 -24.30 -25.69
C VAL A 70 34.57 -24.96 -24.45
N PHE A 71 33.77 -25.10 -23.37
CA PHE A 71 33.64 -26.34 -22.59
C PHE A 71 32.31 -26.37 -21.80
N ILE A 72 31.41 -27.28 -22.17
CA ILE A 72 30.38 -27.87 -21.30
C ILE A 72 30.50 -29.39 -21.48
N LEU A 73 30.58 -30.12 -20.37
CA LEU A 73 30.79 -31.56 -20.38
C LEU A 73 29.46 -32.30 -20.14
N PHE A 74 28.97 -33.00 -21.16
CA PHE A 74 28.09 -34.14 -21.00
C PHE A 74 28.30 -35.09 -22.18
N GLU A 75 28.64 -36.35 -21.89
CA GLU A 75 28.87 -37.34 -22.94
C GLU A 75 27.57 -37.79 -23.61
N PHE A 76 27.67 -38.13 -24.88
CA PHE A 76 26.74 -39.04 -25.54
C PHE A 76 27.53 -40.01 -26.42
N LEU A 77 27.62 -41.28 -25.99
CA LEU A 77 27.96 -42.36 -26.90
C LEU A 77 26.80 -42.54 -27.88
N LEU A 78 27.10 -42.47 -29.17
CA LEU A 78 26.16 -42.84 -30.22
C LEU A 78 26.07 -44.36 -30.31
N ASP A 79 24.85 -44.87 -30.22
CA ASP A 79 24.47 -46.07 -30.96
C ASP A 79 23.18 -45.78 -31.75
N LYS A 80 22.95 -46.57 -32.79
CA LYS A 80 22.20 -46.16 -33.98
C LYS A 80 21.32 -47.30 -34.46
N GLU A 81 20.02 -47.27 -34.13
CA GLU A 81 18.94 -47.57 -35.08
C GLU A 81 17.50 -47.42 -34.52
N ARG A 82 16.55 -47.54 -35.44
CA ARG A 82 15.09 -47.40 -35.35
C ARG A 82 14.44 -48.03 -34.10
N SER A 83 13.61 -47.26 -33.40
CA SER A 83 12.21 -47.64 -33.17
C SER A 83 11.33 -46.42 -32.84
N CYS A 84 10.01 -46.57 -32.98
CA CYS A 84 9.05 -45.54 -32.59
C CYS A 84 8.75 -45.61 -31.09
N SER A 85 8.94 -44.50 -30.38
CA SER A 85 8.39 -44.33 -29.02
C SER A 85 8.03 -42.88 -28.75
N LYS A 86 6.95 -42.66 -27.99
CA LYS A 86 6.47 -41.32 -27.63
C LYS A 86 7.43 -40.68 -26.63
N MET A 87 7.99 -39.51 -26.96
CA MET A 87 8.66 -38.67 -25.96
C MET A 87 7.63 -38.09 -24.98
N MET A 88 7.26 -38.88 -23.97
CA MET A 88 6.37 -38.45 -22.91
C MET A 88 7.16 -37.61 -21.90
N LEU A 89 7.06 -36.29 -22.02
CA LEU A 89 7.64 -35.33 -21.07
C LEU A 89 7.10 -35.59 -19.66
N ARG A 90 7.88 -36.33 -18.85
CA ARG A 90 7.63 -36.48 -17.42
C ARG A 90 7.94 -35.16 -16.72
N ILE A 91 6.94 -34.28 -16.66
CA ILE A 91 6.91 -33.16 -15.73
C ILE A 91 7.06 -33.75 -14.32
N LYS A 92 8.23 -33.58 -13.72
CA LYS A 92 8.52 -33.99 -12.36
C LYS A 92 7.71 -33.05 -11.45
N ARG A 93 6.53 -33.48 -10.99
CA ARG A 93 5.68 -32.71 -10.08
C ARG A 93 6.48 -32.35 -8.82
N VAL A 94 6.96 -31.12 -8.75
CA VAL A 94 7.27 -30.45 -7.49
C VAL A 94 5.95 -30.36 -6.71
N PRO A 95 5.91 -30.62 -5.40
CA PRO A 95 4.71 -30.39 -4.61
C PRO A 95 4.33 -28.91 -4.65
N THR A 96 3.25 -28.56 -5.34
CA THR A 96 2.70 -27.20 -5.33
C THR A 96 2.08 -26.95 -3.95
N VAL A 97 2.77 -26.18 -3.12
CA VAL A 97 2.25 -25.75 -1.81
C VAL A 97 1.30 -24.58 -2.06
N VAL A 98 0.03 -24.89 -2.33
CA VAL A 98 -1.03 -23.88 -2.23
C VAL A 98 -1.09 -23.42 -0.78
N SER A 99 -1.24 -22.11 -0.51
CA SER A 99 -1.49 -21.62 0.85
C SER A 99 -2.85 -22.13 1.36
N ASN A 100 -2.80 -23.30 1.99
CA ASN A 100 -3.89 -23.90 2.74
C ASN A 100 -3.83 -23.50 4.22
N TYR A 101 -2.76 -22.85 4.69
CA TYR A 101 -2.69 -22.24 6.03
C TYR A 101 -3.80 -21.21 6.21
N GLN A 102 -4.15 -20.52 5.12
CA GLN A 102 -5.19 -19.51 5.04
C GLN A 102 -6.58 -20.05 4.64
N LYS A 103 -6.82 -21.36 4.72
CA LYS A 103 -8.15 -21.96 4.58
C LYS A 103 -8.40 -22.98 5.69
N ASP A 104 -9.62 -22.93 6.22
CA ASP A 104 -10.26 -23.92 7.09
C ASP A 104 -9.55 -24.25 8.43
N GLU A 105 -10.34 -24.23 9.51
CA GLU A 105 -9.90 -24.53 10.89
C GLU A 105 -10.43 -25.89 11.41
N THR A 106 -10.93 -26.75 10.50
CA THR A 106 -11.72 -27.95 10.84
C THR A 106 -10.98 -29.29 10.77
N GLU A 107 -9.67 -29.33 10.46
CA GLU A 107 -8.86 -30.57 10.50
C GLU A 107 -7.59 -30.44 11.36
N GLU A 108 -7.71 -30.67 12.67
CA GLU A 108 -6.58 -31.04 13.52
C GLU A 108 -6.14 -32.50 13.27
N THR A 109 -5.58 -32.78 12.08
CA THR A 109 -4.97 -34.09 11.80
C THR A 109 -3.58 -34.20 12.42
N ALA A 110 -3.56 -34.49 13.73
CA ALA A 110 -2.35 -34.59 14.55
C ALA A 110 -1.29 -35.55 13.94
N ARG A 111 -0.24 -34.98 13.35
CA ARG A 111 0.97 -35.70 12.92
C ARG A 111 2.15 -35.34 13.82
N ARG A 112 2.92 -36.37 14.21
CA ARG A 112 4.03 -36.24 15.18
C ARG A 112 5.28 -35.63 14.54
N SER A 113 5.27 -34.31 14.43
CA SER A 113 6.41 -33.44 14.19
C SER A 113 6.31 -32.24 15.13
N SER A 114 7.43 -31.61 15.51
CA SER A 114 7.40 -30.43 16.37
C SER A 114 6.68 -29.26 15.70
N GLY A 115 5.54 -28.87 16.25
CA GLY A 115 4.72 -27.74 15.79
C GLY A 115 3.39 -28.13 15.15
N CYS A 116 2.60 -27.12 14.76
CA CYS A 116 1.21 -27.29 14.33
C CYS A 116 1.04 -27.80 12.88
N GLY A 117 2.11 -28.24 12.22
CA GLY A 117 2.12 -28.60 10.79
C GLY A 117 1.92 -27.43 9.81
N LYS A 118 1.52 -26.25 10.28
CA LYS A 118 1.30 -25.03 9.47
C LYS A 118 2.50 -24.06 9.43
N ASN A 119 3.68 -24.48 9.93
CA ASN A 119 4.94 -23.72 9.93
C ASN A 119 4.80 -22.25 10.39
N CYS A 120 3.96 -22.00 11.40
CA CYS A 120 3.40 -20.66 11.61
C CYS A 120 4.26 -19.71 12.48
N LEU A 121 3.83 -18.46 12.57
CA LEU A 121 4.40 -17.44 13.45
C LEU A 121 3.81 -17.50 14.87
N ARG A 122 3.80 -18.68 15.49
CA ARG A 122 3.44 -18.88 16.92
C ARG A 122 4.51 -19.70 17.63
N SER A 123 4.48 -19.70 18.97
CA SER A 123 5.39 -20.45 19.85
C SER A 123 5.57 -21.94 19.53
N CYS A 124 4.63 -22.57 18.82
CA CYS A 124 4.76 -23.95 18.35
C CYS A 124 5.72 -24.13 17.16
N CYS A 125 6.07 -23.08 16.42
CA CYS A 125 6.88 -23.13 15.19
C CYS A 125 7.95 -22.02 15.08
N ILE A 126 7.93 -21.00 15.95
CA ILE A 126 8.96 -19.95 16.05
C ILE A 126 10.31 -20.43 16.66
N PRO A 127 10.37 -21.33 17.67
CA PRO A 127 11.64 -21.66 18.31
C PRO A 127 12.70 -22.22 17.36
N GLY A 128 13.79 -21.46 17.15
CA GLY A 128 14.86 -21.80 16.20
C GLY A 128 14.58 -21.43 14.74
N ALA A 129 13.42 -20.84 14.45
CA ALA A 129 13.10 -20.29 13.13
C ALA A 129 13.99 -19.09 12.79
N LYS A 130 14.16 -18.86 11.49
CA LYS A 130 14.91 -17.74 10.93
C LYS A 130 14.20 -17.20 9.71
N LEU A 131 14.23 -15.88 9.56
CA LEU A 131 13.66 -15.17 8.42
C LEU A 131 14.73 -14.25 7.82
N PRO A 132 14.63 -13.88 6.53
CA PRO A 132 15.38 -12.75 6.02
C PRO A 132 15.02 -11.49 6.81
N LEU A 133 15.96 -10.56 6.92
CA LEU A 133 15.79 -9.30 7.66
C LEU A 133 16.32 -8.14 6.82
N TYR A 134 15.50 -7.11 6.69
CA TYR A 134 15.84 -5.82 6.12
C TYR A 134 15.91 -4.78 7.23
N ALA A 135 17.11 -4.23 7.47
CA ALA A 135 17.31 -3.11 8.37
C ALA A 135 17.36 -1.80 7.56
N PHE A 136 16.35 -0.93 7.73
CA PHE A 136 16.23 0.34 7.01
C PHE A 136 16.89 1.50 7.78
N ARG A 137 17.22 2.58 7.08
CA ARG A 137 17.83 3.77 7.72
C ARG A 137 16.76 4.72 8.25
N LYS A 138 16.88 5.15 9.52
CA LYS A 138 16.02 6.21 10.07
C LYS A 138 16.33 7.56 9.42
N LEU A 139 15.33 8.13 8.73
CA LEU A 139 15.40 9.47 8.12
C LEU A 139 15.13 10.56 9.16
N ASN A 140 16.19 10.99 9.85
CA ASN A 140 16.07 11.90 11.00
C ASN A 140 15.95 13.41 10.65
N ASN A 141 16.30 13.84 9.43
CA ASN A 141 16.20 15.24 8.99
C ASN A 141 16.18 15.36 7.45
N ILE A 142 15.53 16.40 6.91
CA ILE A 142 15.53 16.71 5.46
C ILE A 142 16.94 16.98 4.90
N GLU A 143 17.91 17.37 5.74
CA GLU A 143 19.30 17.56 5.28
C GLU A 143 19.94 16.28 4.71
N SER A 144 19.41 15.09 5.03
CA SER A 144 19.81 13.85 4.38
C SER A 144 19.49 13.82 2.87
N GLU A 145 18.51 14.57 2.37
CA GLU A 145 18.28 14.74 0.92
C GLU A 145 19.38 15.58 0.26
N LYS A 146 19.94 16.59 0.96
CA LYS A 146 21.09 17.37 0.46
C LYS A 146 22.35 16.52 0.37
N VAL A 147 22.51 15.51 1.24
CA VAL A 147 23.62 14.55 1.15
C VAL A 147 23.49 13.67 -0.11
N VAL A 148 22.28 13.33 -0.54
CA VAL A 148 22.06 12.62 -1.82
C VAL A 148 22.43 13.51 -3.02
N LEU A 149 22.08 14.80 -2.97
CA LEU A 149 22.43 15.78 -4.03
C LEU A 149 23.93 16.14 -4.08
N GLY A 150 24.72 15.72 -3.08
CA GLY A 150 26.17 15.96 -3.02
C GLY A 150 27.04 14.86 -3.64
N ILE A 151 26.46 13.74 -4.09
CA ILE A 151 27.21 12.59 -4.62
C ILE A 151 27.23 12.63 -6.16
N GLU A 152 28.43 12.70 -6.73
CA GLU A 152 28.67 12.84 -8.17
C GLU A 152 27.99 11.75 -9.03
N ASN A 153 27.17 12.19 -10.00
CA ASN A 153 26.79 11.49 -11.24
C ASN A 153 26.82 9.95 -11.19
N LYS A 154 26.00 9.38 -10.32
CA LYS A 154 25.53 7.99 -10.41
C LYS A 154 24.03 8.05 -10.63
N ASP A 155 23.52 7.17 -11.49
CA ASP A 155 22.08 6.92 -11.57
C ASP A 155 21.54 6.62 -10.15
N PRO A 156 20.33 7.09 -9.78
CA PRO A 156 19.77 6.79 -8.47
C PRO A 156 19.86 5.28 -8.21
N PRO A 157 20.42 4.83 -7.07
CA PRO A 157 20.49 3.41 -6.78
C PRO A 157 19.05 2.89 -6.76
N VAL A 158 18.76 1.90 -7.60
CA VAL A 158 17.46 1.21 -7.61
C VAL A 158 17.20 0.78 -6.19
N ALA A 159 16.11 1.28 -5.59
CA ALA A 159 15.83 1.08 -4.18
C ALA A 159 15.88 -0.42 -3.86
N PHE A 160 16.79 -0.79 -2.96
CA PHE A 160 17.07 -2.19 -2.72
C PHE A 160 15.86 -2.91 -2.13
N LEU A 161 15.02 -2.18 -1.37
CA LEU A 161 13.73 -2.65 -0.88
C LEU A 161 12.77 -3.04 -2.02
N ASP A 162 12.65 -2.21 -3.06
CA ASP A 162 11.79 -2.48 -4.24
C ASP A 162 12.19 -3.77 -4.95
N SER A 163 13.50 -3.94 -5.17
CA SER A 163 14.04 -5.13 -5.84
C SER A 163 13.82 -6.40 -4.98
N LEU A 164 13.94 -6.28 -3.66
CA LEU A 164 13.71 -7.37 -2.72
C LEU A 164 12.23 -7.75 -2.62
N ILE A 165 11.33 -6.77 -2.44
CA ILE A 165 9.88 -7.01 -2.36
C ILE A 165 9.41 -7.73 -3.61
N LEU A 166 9.76 -7.23 -4.80
CA LEU A 166 9.33 -7.82 -6.05
C LEU A 166 9.93 -9.21 -6.28
N GLY A 167 11.23 -9.40 -6.06
CA GLY A 167 11.90 -10.70 -6.25
C GLY A 167 11.37 -11.79 -5.30
N GLU A 168 11.19 -11.47 -4.01
CA GLU A 168 10.63 -12.42 -3.04
C GLU A 168 9.13 -12.70 -3.32
N TRP A 169 8.36 -11.69 -3.76
CA TRP A 169 6.96 -11.88 -4.16
C TRP A 169 6.82 -12.76 -5.42
N GLU A 170 7.69 -12.59 -6.42
CA GLU A 170 7.76 -13.48 -7.59
C GLU A 170 8.16 -14.91 -7.23
N ASP A 171 9.07 -15.13 -6.27
CA ASP A 171 9.39 -16.47 -5.75
C ASP A 171 8.15 -17.13 -5.12
N ARG A 172 7.42 -16.42 -4.25
CA ARG A 172 6.18 -16.96 -3.64
C ARG A 172 5.08 -17.22 -4.67
N MET A 173 5.09 -16.50 -5.81
CA MET A 173 4.24 -16.79 -6.97
C MET A 173 4.64 -18.08 -7.67
N GLN A 174 5.93 -18.26 -8.00
CA GLN A 174 6.45 -19.48 -8.62
C GLN A 174 6.24 -20.73 -7.73
N ARG A 175 6.26 -20.55 -6.41
CA ARG A 175 5.97 -21.60 -5.41
C ARG A 175 4.47 -21.92 -5.25
N GLY A 176 3.59 -21.04 -5.74
CA GLY A 176 2.13 -21.24 -5.74
C GLY A 176 1.41 -20.81 -4.46
N LEU A 177 1.98 -19.91 -3.64
CA LEU A 177 1.38 -19.53 -2.36
C LEU A 177 0.13 -18.63 -2.51
N PHE A 178 -0.04 -17.96 -3.65
CA PHE A 178 -1.22 -17.11 -3.90
C PHE A 178 -2.46 -17.92 -4.30
N ARG A 179 -3.64 -17.41 -3.93
CA ARG A 179 -4.93 -18.07 -4.16
C ARG A 179 -5.44 -17.94 -5.62
N TYR A 180 -4.80 -17.12 -6.44
CA TYR A 180 -5.01 -16.93 -7.88
C TYR A 180 -3.82 -16.13 -8.46
N ASP A 181 -3.65 -16.17 -9.77
CA ASP A 181 -2.75 -15.26 -10.49
C ASP A 181 -3.46 -13.91 -10.71
N VAL A 182 -2.82 -12.82 -10.28
CA VAL A 182 -3.32 -11.45 -10.43
C VAL A 182 -2.79 -10.76 -11.68
N THR A 183 -1.70 -11.27 -12.29
CA THR A 183 -1.14 -10.69 -13.52
C THR A 183 -2.02 -10.94 -14.74
N ALA A 184 -2.94 -11.91 -14.63
CA ALA A 184 -3.99 -12.22 -15.58
C ALA A 184 -5.26 -11.34 -15.43
N CYS A 185 -5.34 -10.48 -14.42
CA CYS A 185 -6.49 -9.60 -14.23
C CYS A 185 -6.52 -8.47 -15.27
N GLU A 186 -7.72 -8.14 -15.74
CA GLU A 186 -7.94 -7.09 -16.74
C GLU A 186 -8.07 -5.73 -16.05
N THR A 187 -7.20 -4.79 -16.41
CA THR A 187 -7.15 -3.43 -15.85
C THR A 187 -7.22 -2.40 -16.98
N LYS A 188 -8.12 -1.42 -16.88
CA LYS A 188 -8.27 -0.29 -17.82
C LYS A 188 -8.37 1.04 -17.07
N VAL A 189 -7.86 2.11 -17.67
CA VAL A 189 -8.19 3.47 -17.24
C VAL A 189 -9.51 3.87 -17.89
N ILE A 190 -10.48 4.25 -17.07
CA ILE A 190 -11.77 4.81 -17.47
C ILE A 190 -11.54 6.24 -18.01
N PRO A 191 -12.10 6.61 -19.18
CA PRO A 191 -12.09 8.00 -19.64
C PRO A 191 -12.89 8.90 -18.69
N GLY A 192 -12.26 9.98 -18.22
CA GLY A 192 -12.84 10.94 -17.27
C GLY A 192 -11.82 11.96 -16.80
N GLU A 193 -12.21 12.92 -15.95
CA GLU A 193 -11.34 14.02 -15.49
C GLU A 193 -10.14 13.51 -14.69
N TYR A 194 -10.41 12.66 -13.70
CA TYR A 194 -9.38 12.06 -12.85
C TYR A 194 -8.90 10.69 -13.35
N GLY A 195 -9.55 10.12 -14.37
CA GLY A 195 -9.18 8.86 -15.01
C GLY A 195 -9.13 7.70 -14.02
N PHE A 196 -10.32 7.29 -13.53
CA PHE A 196 -10.47 6.15 -12.62
C PHE A 196 -9.90 4.85 -13.20
N ILE A 197 -9.36 3.99 -12.34
CA ILE A 197 -8.77 2.71 -12.77
C ILE A 197 -9.77 1.61 -12.45
N ALA A 198 -10.31 0.96 -13.47
CA ALA A 198 -11.13 -0.24 -13.29
C ALA A 198 -10.24 -1.49 -13.41
N GLN A 199 -10.32 -2.39 -12.44
CA GLN A 199 -9.72 -3.72 -12.54
C GLN A 199 -10.74 -4.81 -12.20
N LEU A 200 -10.76 -5.88 -13.00
CA LEU A 200 -11.65 -7.01 -12.82
C LEU A 200 -10.99 -8.17 -12.06
N ASN A 201 -11.44 -8.41 -10.83
CA ASN A 201 -10.94 -9.45 -9.93
C ASN A 201 -12.03 -10.51 -9.63
N GLU A 202 -12.49 -11.21 -10.66
CA GLU A 202 -13.52 -12.27 -10.55
C GLU A 202 -13.07 -13.40 -9.61
N GLY A 203 -14.02 -13.94 -8.83
CA GLY A 203 -13.74 -15.00 -7.86
C GLY A 203 -12.84 -14.63 -6.66
N ARG A 204 -12.22 -13.44 -6.62
CA ARG A 204 -11.49 -12.95 -5.43
C ARG A 204 -12.39 -12.92 -4.20
N HIS A 205 -13.62 -12.46 -4.37
CA HIS A 205 -14.62 -12.36 -3.30
C HIS A 205 -15.04 -13.73 -2.75
N LEU A 206 -15.17 -14.76 -3.60
CA LEU A 206 -15.45 -16.15 -3.20
C LEU A 206 -14.32 -16.80 -2.36
N LYS A 207 -13.15 -16.16 -2.32
CA LYS A 207 -11.99 -16.58 -1.52
C LYS A 207 -11.71 -15.61 -0.36
N LYS A 208 -12.43 -14.49 -0.24
CA LYS A 208 -12.35 -13.55 0.88
C LYS A 208 -12.90 -14.24 2.13
N ARG A 209 -12.27 -14.04 3.29
CA ARG A 209 -12.83 -14.52 4.57
C ARG A 209 -14.06 -13.69 4.94
N PRO A 210 -15.06 -14.25 5.62
CA PRO A 210 -16.08 -13.45 6.31
C PRO A 210 -15.45 -12.46 7.30
N THR A 211 -16.11 -11.34 7.55
CA THR A 211 -15.67 -10.38 8.57
C THR A 211 -16.05 -10.92 9.96
N GLU A 212 -15.07 -11.36 10.75
CA GLU A 212 -15.28 -12.02 12.05
C GLU A 212 -15.52 -11.04 13.23
N PHE A 213 -15.79 -9.76 12.96
CA PHE A 213 -15.89 -8.69 13.96
C PHE A 213 -17.05 -7.73 13.67
N ARG A 214 -17.37 -6.90 14.67
CA ARG A 214 -18.46 -5.93 14.58
C ARG A 214 -18.12 -4.82 13.58
N VAL A 215 -19.03 -4.51 12.67
CA VAL A 215 -18.81 -3.44 11.68
C VAL A 215 -19.06 -2.04 12.28
N ASP A 216 -19.90 -1.95 13.31
CA ASP A 216 -20.27 -0.70 14.00
C ASP A 216 -19.18 -0.13 14.94
N LYS A 217 -18.03 -0.83 15.10
CA LYS A 217 -16.97 -0.41 16.02
C LYS A 217 -15.59 -0.36 15.39
N VAL A 218 -15.01 0.83 15.37
CA VAL A 218 -13.66 1.10 14.85
C VAL A 218 -12.59 0.50 15.75
N LEU A 219 -12.78 0.57 17.07
CA LEU A 219 -11.89 -0.04 18.07
C LEU A 219 -12.51 -1.29 18.69
N GLN A 220 -11.82 -2.42 18.55
CA GLN A 220 -12.17 -3.71 19.16
C GLN A 220 -10.91 -4.40 19.69
N PRO A 221 -10.99 -5.11 20.84
CA PRO A 221 -9.84 -5.84 21.37
C PRO A 221 -9.40 -6.95 20.40
N PHE A 222 -8.11 -7.25 20.42
CA PHE A 222 -7.56 -8.39 19.69
C PHE A 222 -8.19 -9.71 20.16
N ASP A 223 -8.40 -10.64 19.24
CA ASP A 223 -8.97 -11.97 19.52
C ASP A 223 -8.12 -13.05 18.83
N GLY A 224 -7.30 -13.73 19.63
CA GLY A 224 -6.38 -14.77 19.15
C GLY A 224 -7.09 -16.02 18.60
N ASN A 225 -8.39 -16.20 18.89
CA ASN A 225 -9.18 -17.32 18.38
C ASN A 225 -9.55 -17.12 16.90
N LYS A 226 -9.82 -15.88 16.48
CA LYS A 226 -10.14 -15.50 15.10
C LYS A 226 -8.91 -15.52 14.19
N PHE A 227 -9.07 -15.31 12.89
CA PHE A 227 -7.89 -15.21 12.02
C PHE A 227 -7.05 -13.96 12.34
N ASN A 228 -5.75 -14.16 12.45
CA ASN A 228 -4.75 -13.13 12.71
C ASN A 228 -3.39 -13.58 12.16
N PHE A 229 -2.45 -12.66 11.96
CA PHE A 229 -1.24 -12.96 11.19
C PHE A 229 -0.26 -13.93 11.85
N THR A 230 -0.32 -14.16 13.18
CA THR A 230 0.48 -15.23 13.81
C THR A 230 0.16 -16.63 13.24
N LYS A 231 -1.04 -16.80 12.67
CA LYS A 231 -1.51 -18.07 12.07
C LYS A 231 -0.99 -18.32 10.64
N VAL A 232 -0.31 -17.38 9.97
CA VAL A 232 0.27 -17.63 8.61
C VAL A 232 1.53 -18.49 8.69
N GLY A 233 1.83 -19.22 7.61
CA GLY A 233 3.10 -19.94 7.47
C GLY A 233 4.27 -18.99 7.22
N GLN A 234 5.45 -19.28 7.77
CA GLN A 234 6.67 -18.48 7.60
C GLN A 234 7.07 -18.30 6.12
N GLU A 235 6.68 -19.22 5.23
CA GLU A 235 6.84 -19.09 3.78
C GLU A 235 6.05 -17.93 3.13
N GLU A 236 4.98 -17.46 3.77
CA GLU A 236 4.22 -16.29 3.32
C GLU A 236 4.93 -14.97 3.70
N VAL A 237 5.90 -15.01 4.61
CA VAL A 237 6.75 -13.85 4.96
C VAL A 237 7.82 -13.65 3.89
N LEU A 238 8.10 -12.40 3.56
CA LEU A 238 9.25 -12.00 2.73
C LEU A 238 10.46 -11.76 3.64
N PHE A 239 10.33 -10.83 4.59
CA PHE A 239 11.40 -10.45 5.52
C PHE A 239 10.84 -9.78 6.80
N GLN A 240 11.65 -9.80 7.85
CA GLN A 240 11.55 -8.89 8.99
C GLN A 240 11.97 -7.48 8.55
N PHE A 241 11.32 -6.44 9.05
CA PHE A 241 11.55 -5.04 8.65
C PHE A 241 11.68 -4.16 9.88
N GLU A 242 12.91 -3.73 10.19
CA GLU A 242 13.24 -2.97 11.40
C GLU A 242 14.24 -1.86 11.09
N ALA A 243 14.44 -0.94 12.04
CA ALA A 243 15.38 0.16 11.84
C ALA A 243 16.81 -0.25 12.23
N SER A 244 17.79 0.04 11.37
CA SER A 244 19.21 -0.21 11.64
C SER A 244 19.72 0.50 12.91
N GLU A 245 20.58 -0.19 13.66
CA GLU A 245 21.30 0.35 14.81
C GLU A 245 22.42 1.33 14.41
N ASP A 246 23.13 1.08 13.30
CA ASP A 246 24.26 1.89 12.84
C ASP A 246 23.88 2.98 11.83
N GLY A 247 22.65 2.94 11.32
CA GLY A 247 22.10 3.91 10.39
C GLY A 247 22.36 3.59 8.91
N GLU A 248 23.06 2.50 8.58
CA GLU A 248 23.20 2.01 7.22
C GLU A 248 22.13 0.98 6.85
N VAL A 249 21.81 0.87 5.56
CA VAL A 249 20.83 -0.09 5.05
C VAL A 249 21.46 -1.47 4.91
N GLN A 250 20.89 -2.47 5.57
CA GLN A 250 21.49 -3.80 5.70
C GLN A 250 20.48 -4.91 5.42
N PHE A 251 20.97 -6.04 4.90
CA PHE A 251 20.15 -7.22 4.62
C PHE A 251 20.82 -8.51 5.07
N TYR A 252 20.11 -9.25 5.90
CA TYR A 252 20.55 -10.53 6.45
C TYR A 252 19.64 -11.64 5.92
N PRO A 253 20.09 -12.51 5.01
CA PRO A 253 19.26 -13.57 4.43
C PRO A 253 18.74 -14.62 5.43
N SER A 254 19.22 -14.64 6.68
CA SER A 254 18.83 -15.60 7.71
C SER A 254 19.12 -15.06 9.13
N ALA A 255 18.36 -14.06 9.54
CA ALA A 255 18.36 -13.54 10.91
C ALA A 255 17.48 -14.40 11.84
N PRO A 256 17.75 -14.45 13.16
CA PRO A 256 16.79 -14.99 14.14
C PRO A 256 15.51 -14.14 14.17
N ILE A 257 14.43 -14.73 14.69
CA ILE A 257 13.23 -14.01 15.08
C ILE A 257 13.40 -13.57 16.54
N ASP A 258 13.40 -12.27 16.83
CA ASP A 258 13.42 -11.76 18.21
C ASP A 258 12.03 -11.87 18.83
N VAL A 259 11.82 -12.89 19.66
CA VAL A 259 10.51 -13.18 20.25
C VAL A 259 10.12 -12.14 21.30
N GLU A 260 11.09 -11.51 21.96
CA GLU A 260 10.85 -10.58 23.07
C GLU A 260 10.58 -9.15 22.55
N ASN A 261 11.35 -8.70 21.55
CA ASN A 261 11.13 -7.39 20.92
C ASN A 261 10.05 -7.40 19.82
N SER A 262 9.54 -8.58 19.44
CA SER A 262 8.43 -8.77 18.50
C SER A 262 8.64 -8.05 17.15
N PRO A 263 9.27 -8.68 16.14
CA PRO A 263 9.61 -8.01 14.89
C PRO A 263 8.37 -7.55 14.12
N SER A 264 8.54 -6.47 13.38
CA SER A 264 7.61 -6.13 12.30
C SER A 264 8.00 -6.90 11.05
N VAL A 265 7.02 -7.34 10.26
CA VAL A 265 7.28 -8.20 9.08
C VAL A 265 6.55 -7.72 7.83
N VAL A 266 7.16 -7.97 6.68
CA VAL A 266 6.54 -7.83 5.36
C VAL A 266 6.20 -9.22 4.84
N ALA A 267 4.93 -9.45 4.51
CA ALA A 267 4.40 -10.74 4.03
C ALA A 267 3.60 -10.57 2.73
N ILE A 268 3.40 -11.64 1.96
CA ILE A 268 2.51 -11.59 0.79
C ILE A 268 1.05 -11.42 1.22
N ASN A 269 0.27 -10.66 0.44
CA ASN A 269 -1.18 -10.83 0.49
C ASN A 269 -1.56 -12.01 -0.41
N VAL A 270 -1.90 -13.17 0.18
CA VAL A 270 -2.33 -14.37 -0.57
C VAL A 270 -3.59 -14.17 -1.43
N SER A 271 -4.29 -13.03 -1.28
CA SER A 271 -5.40 -12.58 -2.14
C SER A 271 -5.07 -11.20 -2.77
N PRO A 272 -4.03 -11.12 -3.62
CA PRO A 272 -3.42 -9.86 -4.03
C PRO A 272 -4.36 -9.05 -4.94
N ILE A 273 -4.32 -7.72 -4.83
CA ILE A 273 -5.11 -6.83 -5.71
C ILE A 273 -4.37 -6.52 -7.00
N GLU A 274 -3.05 -6.36 -6.93
CA GLU A 274 -2.17 -6.05 -8.05
C GLU A 274 -0.78 -6.69 -7.80
N TYR A 275 0.10 -6.63 -8.78
CA TYR A 275 1.49 -7.04 -8.72
C TYR A 275 2.25 -6.46 -7.50
N GLY A 276 3.06 -7.30 -6.85
CA GLY A 276 3.82 -6.93 -5.65
C GLY A 276 2.96 -6.63 -4.42
N HIS A 277 1.68 -7.03 -4.37
CA HIS A 277 0.83 -6.77 -3.21
C HIS A 277 1.31 -7.53 -1.95
N VAL A 278 1.79 -6.76 -0.99
CA VAL A 278 2.29 -7.19 0.33
C VAL A 278 1.49 -6.58 1.47
N LEU A 279 1.73 -7.11 2.67
CA LEU A 279 1.22 -6.64 3.95
C LEU A 279 2.41 -6.25 4.82
N LEU A 280 2.39 -5.04 5.39
CA LEU A 280 3.29 -4.66 6.50
C LEU A 280 2.52 -4.89 7.80
N ILE A 281 3.08 -5.70 8.68
CA ILE A 281 2.47 -6.12 9.95
C ILE A 281 3.40 -5.67 11.09
N PRO A 282 3.12 -4.53 11.73
CA PRO A 282 3.91 -4.04 12.86
C PRO A 282 3.85 -5.01 14.05
N ARG A 283 5.00 -5.25 14.68
CA ARG A 283 5.18 -6.02 15.93
C ARG A 283 4.26 -7.23 16.05
N ILE A 284 4.43 -8.20 15.14
CA ILE A 284 3.45 -9.27 14.88
C ILE A 284 3.15 -10.18 16.08
N LEU A 285 4.03 -10.24 17.09
CA LEU A 285 3.85 -11.10 18.26
C LEU A 285 3.12 -10.39 19.41
N GLU A 286 3.17 -9.05 19.48
CA GLU A 286 2.33 -8.24 20.39
C GLU A 286 0.84 -8.36 20.09
N CYS A 287 0.48 -8.80 18.87
CA CYS A 287 -0.90 -8.99 18.44
C CYS A 287 -1.75 -7.71 18.55
N LEU A 288 -1.18 -6.58 18.15
CA LEU A 288 -1.85 -5.27 18.14
C LEU A 288 -3.19 -5.37 17.36
N PRO A 289 -4.31 -4.81 17.86
CA PRO A 289 -5.57 -4.72 17.09
C PRO A 289 -5.41 -3.77 15.90
N GLN A 290 -6.38 -3.75 14.97
CA GLN A 290 -6.39 -2.84 13.82
C GLN A 290 -6.71 -1.40 14.26
N ARG A 291 -5.71 -0.77 14.89
CA ARG A 291 -5.70 0.56 15.49
C ARG A 291 -4.41 1.26 15.07
N ILE A 292 -4.47 2.54 14.73
CA ILE A 292 -3.25 3.34 14.51
C ILE A 292 -2.63 3.77 15.84
N ASP A 293 -1.32 3.56 15.95
CA ASP A 293 -0.41 4.18 16.92
C ASP A 293 0.74 4.90 16.18
N ARG A 294 1.44 5.82 16.86
CA ARG A 294 2.47 6.67 16.24
C ARG A 294 3.66 5.89 15.69
N GLU A 295 4.08 4.82 16.36
CA GLU A 295 5.26 4.03 15.99
C GLU A 295 4.98 3.14 14.77
N SER A 296 3.82 2.46 14.78
CA SER A 296 3.35 1.65 13.66
C SER A 296 3.08 2.48 12.41
N PHE A 297 2.60 3.72 12.56
CA PHE A 297 2.40 4.63 11.44
C PHE A 297 3.72 5.18 10.88
N LEU A 298 4.68 5.51 11.76
CA LEU A 298 6.04 5.89 11.37
C LEU A 298 6.74 4.78 10.59
N LEU A 299 6.58 3.52 11.01
CA LEU A 299 7.13 2.35 10.32
C LEU A 299 6.59 2.23 8.88
N ALA A 300 5.28 2.49 8.68
CA ALA A 300 4.68 2.53 7.35
C ALA A 300 5.27 3.65 6.48
N LEU A 301 5.51 4.83 7.05
CA LEU A 301 6.15 5.94 6.35
C LEU A 301 7.60 5.63 5.97
N TYR A 302 8.40 5.03 6.88
CA TYR A 302 9.74 4.56 6.57
C TYR A 302 9.73 3.53 5.43
N MET A 303 8.77 2.59 5.41
CA MET A 303 8.63 1.63 4.30
C MET A 303 8.41 2.33 2.95
N THR A 304 7.53 3.34 2.88
CA THR A 304 7.30 4.09 1.64
C THR A 304 8.47 4.99 1.23
N ALA A 305 9.23 5.53 2.19
CA ALA A 305 10.39 6.36 1.91
C ALA A 305 11.60 5.53 1.44
N GLU A 306 11.84 4.38 2.07
CA GLU A 306 12.91 3.44 1.71
C GLU A 306 12.64 2.71 0.38
N ALA A 307 11.36 2.52 0.02
CA ALA A 307 10.97 2.05 -1.32
C ALA A 307 11.30 3.08 -2.42
N GLY A 308 11.27 4.38 -2.11
CA GLY A 308 11.71 5.44 -3.02
C GLY A 308 10.95 5.55 -4.35
N ASN A 309 9.79 4.88 -4.47
CA ASN A 309 9.04 4.71 -5.71
C ASN A 309 7.62 5.31 -5.59
N PRO A 310 7.26 6.34 -6.38
CA PRO A 310 5.94 6.99 -6.27
C PRO A 310 4.78 6.11 -6.77
N TYR A 311 5.06 4.98 -7.43
CA TYR A 311 4.06 3.99 -7.82
C TYR A 311 3.84 2.89 -6.77
N PHE A 312 4.74 2.79 -5.77
CA PHE A 312 4.51 2.00 -4.57
C PHE A 312 3.66 2.82 -3.59
N ARG A 313 2.51 2.28 -3.22
CA ARG A 313 1.57 2.95 -2.32
C ARG A 313 1.20 2.03 -1.19
N LEU A 314 1.07 2.61 0.00
CA LEU A 314 0.71 1.90 1.22
C LEU A 314 -0.63 2.45 1.73
N GLY A 315 -1.58 1.56 1.93
CA GLY A 315 -2.94 1.86 2.37
C GLY A 315 -3.28 1.24 3.72
N TYR A 316 -3.96 2.01 4.55
CA TYR A 316 -4.59 1.58 5.80
C TYR A 316 -6.12 1.60 5.68
N ASN A 317 -6.76 0.67 6.38
CA ASN A 317 -8.21 0.61 6.57
C ASN A 317 -8.48 0.43 8.06
N SER A 318 -9.37 1.23 8.65
CA SER A 318 -9.87 0.97 10.00
C SER A 318 -10.91 -0.17 10.00
N LEU A 319 -11.24 -0.72 11.18
CA LEU A 319 -12.51 -1.45 11.32
C LEU A 319 -13.67 -0.47 11.01
N GLY A 320 -14.77 -0.97 10.44
CA GLY A 320 -15.83 -0.14 9.84
C GLY A 320 -15.49 0.42 8.44
N ALA A 321 -14.22 0.58 8.08
CA ALA A 321 -13.76 1.12 6.79
C ALA A 321 -13.16 0.03 5.87
N PHE A 322 -13.77 -1.15 5.88
CA PHE A 322 -13.42 -2.32 5.04
C PHE A 322 -12.04 -2.96 5.27
N ALA A 323 -11.43 -2.74 6.44
CA ALA A 323 -10.56 -3.77 7.02
C ALA A 323 -11.31 -5.10 7.18
N THR A 324 -10.57 -6.22 7.26
CA THR A 324 -11.15 -7.57 7.36
C THR A 324 -10.43 -8.50 8.34
N ILE A 325 -9.41 -8.00 9.04
CA ILE A 325 -8.64 -8.73 10.06
C ILE A 325 -8.41 -7.76 11.21
N ASN A 326 -8.70 -8.16 12.46
CA ASN A 326 -8.40 -7.35 13.64
C ASN A 326 -7.01 -7.71 14.20
N HIS A 327 -5.99 -7.46 13.40
CA HIS A 327 -4.57 -7.50 13.76
C HIS A 327 -3.90 -6.43 12.90
N LEU A 328 -3.11 -5.54 13.50
CA LEU A 328 -2.59 -4.34 12.86
C LEU A 328 -1.83 -4.68 11.58
N HIS A 329 -2.33 -4.19 10.45
CA HIS A 329 -1.65 -4.31 9.18
C HIS A 329 -1.95 -3.12 8.27
N PHE A 330 -0.94 -2.80 7.47
CA PHE A 330 -1.03 -1.98 6.28
C PHE A 330 -0.95 -2.89 5.04
N GLN A 331 -1.48 -2.43 3.92
CA GLN A 331 -1.45 -3.14 2.64
C GLN A 331 -0.68 -2.28 1.65
N ALA A 332 0.18 -2.85 0.81
CA ALA A 332 0.91 -2.06 -0.19
C ALA A 332 1.09 -2.81 -1.51
N TYR A 333 1.10 -2.11 -2.64
CA TYR A 333 1.38 -2.68 -3.97
C TYR A 333 1.92 -1.62 -4.94
N TYR A 334 2.36 -2.10 -6.11
CA TYR A 334 2.89 -1.28 -7.20
C TYR A 334 1.85 -1.11 -8.29
N LEU A 335 1.48 0.14 -8.63
CA LEU A 335 0.68 0.41 -9.82
C LEU A 335 1.21 1.65 -10.55
N ALA A 336 1.76 1.42 -11.74
CA ALA A 336 2.47 2.39 -12.59
C ALA A 336 1.54 3.42 -13.29
N VAL A 337 0.52 3.88 -12.57
CA VAL A 337 -0.46 4.90 -12.99
C VAL A 337 -0.73 5.79 -11.78
N PRO A 338 -0.75 7.13 -11.91
CA PRO A 338 -1.22 8.01 -10.83
C PRO A 338 -2.69 7.75 -10.50
N PHE A 339 -3.01 7.60 -9.21
CA PHE A 339 -4.37 7.37 -8.74
C PHE A 339 -5.23 8.64 -8.93
N PRO A 340 -6.55 8.50 -9.16
CA PRO A 340 -7.47 9.64 -9.22
C PRO A 340 -7.34 10.64 -8.06
N ILE A 341 -7.27 10.15 -6.82
CA ILE A 341 -7.14 11.01 -5.63
C ILE A 341 -5.83 11.82 -5.60
N GLU A 342 -4.77 11.34 -6.26
CA GLU A 342 -3.48 12.04 -6.35
C GLU A 342 -3.54 13.23 -7.32
N LYS A 343 -4.45 13.18 -8.31
CA LYS A 343 -4.68 14.24 -9.30
C LYS A 343 -5.67 15.29 -8.81
N ALA A 344 -6.47 14.96 -7.80
CA ALA A 344 -7.46 15.87 -7.24
C ALA A 344 -6.81 17.12 -6.62
N PRO A 345 -7.36 18.32 -6.87
CA PRO A 345 -6.85 19.56 -6.31
C PRO A 345 -7.00 19.59 -4.79
N THR A 346 -6.09 20.32 -4.12
CA THR A 346 -6.14 20.54 -2.67
C THR A 346 -6.20 22.03 -2.36
N LYS A 347 -6.73 22.36 -1.17
CA LYS A 347 -6.78 23.73 -0.65
C LYS A 347 -6.20 23.74 0.76
N LYS A 348 -5.04 24.38 0.91
CA LYS A 348 -4.38 24.56 2.20
C LYS A 348 -5.33 25.16 3.24
N ILE A 349 -5.46 24.49 4.37
CA ILE A 349 -6.17 24.97 5.57
C ILE A 349 -5.16 25.70 6.46
N THR A 350 -4.01 25.08 6.75
CA THR A 350 -3.00 25.63 7.66
C THR A 350 -1.59 25.04 7.40
N THR A 351 -0.59 25.59 8.10
CA THR A 351 0.71 24.96 8.37
C THR A 351 0.90 24.93 9.88
N LEU A 352 1.37 23.80 10.42
CA LEU A 352 1.75 23.67 11.82
C LEU A 352 3.19 24.14 12.05
N TYR A 353 3.57 24.39 13.32
CA TYR A 353 4.92 24.81 13.72
C TYR A 353 6.04 23.95 13.10
N ASP A 354 5.83 22.64 13.01
CA ASP A 354 6.81 21.69 12.44
C ASP A 354 6.82 21.66 10.90
N GLU A 355 6.33 22.70 10.22
CA GLU A 355 6.18 22.82 8.75
C GLU A 355 5.29 21.75 8.08
N VAL A 356 4.45 21.06 8.85
CA VAL A 356 3.42 20.15 8.29
C VAL A 356 2.27 20.98 7.73
N ILE A 357 1.99 20.81 6.44
CA ILE A 357 0.89 21.44 5.72
C ILE A 357 -0.34 20.53 5.81
N ILE A 358 -1.49 21.10 6.16
CA ILE A 358 -2.78 20.39 6.16
C ILE A 358 -3.71 21.08 5.17
N SER A 359 -4.27 20.30 4.24
CA SER A 359 -5.13 20.76 3.15
C SER A 359 -6.45 19.99 3.08
N GLU A 360 -7.50 20.65 2.63
CA GLU A 360 -8.77 20.03 2.25
C GLU A 360 -8.65 19.44 0.84
N LEU A 361 -9.15 18.22 0.62
CA LEU A 361 -9.28 17.62 -0.71
C LEU A 361 -10.49 18.21 -1.45
N LEU A 362 -10.31 18.68 -2.68
CA LEU A 362 -11.35 19.32 -3.50
C LEU A 362 -11.65 18.54 -4.78
N SER A 363 -12.83 18.81 -5.37
CA SER A 363 -13.30 18.27 -6.66
C SER A 363 -13.28 16.73 -6.80
N TYR A 364 -13.29 16.01 -5.68
CA TYR A 364 -13.23 14.55 -5.62
C TYR A 364 -14.46 14.01 -4.85
N PRO A 365 -15.02 12.83 -5.20
CA PRO A 365 -16.29 12.36 -4.64
C PRO A 365 -16.27 12.06 -3.13
N VAL A 366 -15.10 11.80 -2.54
CA VAL A 366 -14.94 11.70 -1.07
C VAL A 366 -14.28 12.94 -0.50
N ARG A 367 -14.72 13.33 0.70
CA ARG A 367 -14.07 14.37 1.50
C ARG A 367 -12.93 13.78 2.33
N GLY A 368 -11.81 14.48 2.38
CA GLY A 368 -10.64 14.07 3.14
C GLY A 368 -9.67 15.21 3.39
N LEU A 369 -8.71 14.96 4.27
CA LEU A 369 -7.58 15.83 4.54
C LEU A 369 -6.33 15.28 3.85
N VAL A 370 -5.47 16.18 3.36
CA VAL A 370 -4.18 15.85 2.76
C VAL A 370 -3.07 16.49 3.61
N PHE A 371 -2.10 15.68 4.00
CA PHE A 371 -0.98 16.05 4.86
C PHE A 371 0.33 15.91 4.09
N GLU A 372 1.10 16.99 4.04
CA GLU A 372 2.31 17.14 3.21
C GLU A 372 3.38 17.94 3.98
N GLY A 373 4.66 17.76 3.64
CA GLY A 373 5.76 18.50 4.26
C GLY A 373 6.14 17.96 5.64
N GLY A 374 6.44 18.86 6.59
CA GLY A 374 7.03 18.53 7.89
C GLY A 374 8.56 18.62 7.90
N ASN A 375 9.15 19.20 8.95
CA ASN A 375 10.61 19.33 9.13
C ASN A 375 11.32 17.96 9.22
N THR A 376 10.61 16.94 9.69
CA THR A 376 11.05 15.54 9.76
C THR A 376 9.90 14.61 9.37
N LEU A 377 10.22 13.39 8.94
CA LEU A 377 9.20 12.36 8.68
C LEU A 377 8.39 12.02 9.94
N GLN A 378 9.00 12.16 11.12
CA GLN A 378 8.33 12.02 12.42
C GLN A 378 7.24 13.09 12.62
N ALA A 379 7.51 14.37 12.31
CA ALA A 379 6.53 15.44 12.49
C ALA A 379 5.27 15.23 11.62
N LEU A 380 5.46 14.75 10.38
CA LEU A 380 4.36 14.35 9.49
C LEU A 380 3.63 13.11 10.04
N SER A 381 4.38 12.08 10.47
CA SER A 381 3.85 10.84 11.07
C SER A 381 2.97 11.11 12.28
N ASP A 382 3.46 11.88 13.25
CA ASP A 382 2.77 12.18 14.50
C ASP A 382 1.50 13.00 14.22
N THR A 383 1.58 14.00 13.34
CA THR A 383 0.42 14.82 12.96
C THR A 383 -0.70 14.01 12.31
N VAL A 384 -0.37 13.05 11.44
CA VAL A 384 -1.39 12.18 10.80
C VAL A 384 -1.89 11.10 11.74
N SER A 385 -0.99 10.47 12.51
CA SER A 385 -1.40 9.42 13.45
C SER A 385 -2.24 9.99 14.61
N ASP A 386 -2.00 11.22 15.07
CA ASP A 386 -2.88 11.91 16.02
C ASP A 386 -4.28 12.17 15.44
N ALA A 387 -4.39 12.54 14.16
CA ALA A 387 -5.67 12.64 13.48
C ALA A 387 -6.37 11.27 13.36
N CYS A 388 -5.63 10.20 13.05
CA CYS A 388 -6.14 8.83 13.03
C CYS A 388 -6.58 8.34 14.42
N ILE A 389 -5.88 8.75 15.47
CA ILE A 389 -6.18 8.47 16.88
C ILE A 389 -7.47 9.18 17.30
N CYS A 390 -7.63 10.46 16.94
CA CYS A 390 -8.87 11.19 17.15
C CYS A 390 -10.07 10.50 16.48
N LEU A 391 -9.93 10.07 15.21
CA LEU A 391 -10.99 9.39 14.46
C LEU A 391 -11.41 8.06 15.09
N GLN A 392 -10.45 7.17 15.41
CA GLN A 392 -10.77 5.85 15.98
C GLN A 392 -11.38 5.94 17.38
N GLU A 393 -10.96 6.92 18.20
CA GLU A 393 -11.50 7.10 19.55
C GLU A 393 -12.90 7.73 19.54
N ASN A 394 -13.21 8.55 18.53
CA ASN A 394 -14.57 9.03 18.25
C ASN A 394 -15.42 8.02 17.44
N ASN A 395 -14.93 6.79 17.21
CA ASN A 395 -15.57 5.72 16.45
C ASN A 395 -15.98 6.11 15.01
N ILE A 396 -15.20 6.98 14.36
CA ILE A 396 -15.38 7.38 12.95
C ILE A 396 -14.54 6.44 12.08
N PRO A 397 -15.12 5.67 11.14
CA PRO A 397 -14.34 4.83 10.24
C PRO A 397 -13.50 5.66 9.25
N TYR A 398 -12.30 5.21 8.91
CA TYR A 398 -11.42 5.92 7.97
C TYR A 398 -10.44 5.02 7.21
N ASN A 399 -9.92 5.56 6.12
CA ASN A 399 -8.87 5.00 5.29
C ASN A 399 -7.71 6.00 5.19
N VAL A 400 -6.48 5.49 5.06
CA VAL A 400 -5.29 6.32 4.85
C VAL A 400 -4.54 5.83 3.62
N LEU A 401 -4.30 6.70 2.64
CA LEU A 401 -3.36 6.42 1.54
C LEU A 401 -2.05 7.18 1.79
N ILE A 402 -0.95 6.44 1.89
CA ILE A 402 0.41 6.97 1.85
C ILE A 402 0.92 6.85 0.41
N SER A 403 1.35 7.99 -0.15
CA SER A 403 1.74 8.17 -1.56
C SER A 403 3.03 8.99 -1.68
N ASP A 404 3.54 9.15 -2.90
CA ASP A 404 4.73 9.94 -3.25
C ASP A 404 5.93 9.67 -2.31
N CYS A 405 6.33 8.40 -2.22
CA CYS A 405 7.45 7.96 -1.36
C CYS A 405 7.29 8.35 0.13
N GLY A 406 6.05 8.44 0.63
CA GLY A 406 5.75 8.84 2.00
C GLY A 406 5.58 10.34 2.23
N LYS A 407 5.72 11.17 1.20
CA LYS A 407 5.69 12.65 1.31
C LYS A 407 4.28 13.25 1.32
N ARG A 408 3.28 12.49 0.82
CA ARG A 408 1.89 12.94 0.67
C ARG A 408 0.92 11.89 1.19
N ILE A 409 0.09 12.27 2.15
CA ILE A 409 -0.78 11.35 2.88
C ILE A 409 -2.23 11.85 2.84
N PHE A 410 -3.15 10.99 2.42
CA PHE A 410 -4.59 11.26 2.36
C PHE A 410 -5.30 10.56 3.51
N LEU A 411 -6.05 11.30 4.33
CA LEU A 411 -6.91 10.78 5.39
C LEU A 411 -8.37 10.97 4.98
N VAL A 412 -9.09 9.87 4.73
CA VAL A 412 -10.48 9.88 4.27
C VAL A 412 -11.36 9.21 5.33
N PRO A 413 -12.12 9.97 6.14
CA PRO A 413 -13.18 9.42 6.97
C PRO A 413 -14.40 9.05 6.10
N GLN A 414 -15.06 7.93 6.42
CA GLN A 414 -16.19 7.41 5.63
C GLN A 414 -17.34 6.88 6.50
N CYS A 415 -18.53 6.76 5.91
CA CYS A 415 -19.71 6.19 6.57
C CYS A 415 -20.43 5.09 5.75
N TYR A 416 -19.83 4.55 4.68
CA TYR A 416 -20.53 3.61 3.79
C TYR A 416 -21.07 2.38 4.52
N ALA A 417 -20.29 1.76 5.40
CA ALA A 417 -20.71 0.58 6.14
C ALA A 417 -21.85 0.87 7.16
N GLU A 418 -21.93 2.11 7.68
CA GLU A 418 -23.03 2.59 8.51
C GLU A 418 -24.30 2.77 7.68
N LYS A 419 -24.21 3.48 6.54
CA LYS A 419 -25.32 3.59 5.56
C LYS A 419 -25.84 2.23 5.09
N GLN A 420 -24.94 1.25 4.87
CA GLN A 420 -25.34 -0.12 4.52
C GLN A 420 -26.15 -0.79 5.63
N ALA A 421 -25.78 -0.59 6.90
CA ALA A 421 -26.51 -1.13 8.04
C ALA A 421 -27.85 -0.41 8.30
N LEU A 422 -27.95 0.87 7.95
CA LEU A 422 -29.18 1.66 8.01
C LEU A 422 -30.13 1.44 6.81
N GLY A 423 -29.65 0.78 5.74
CA GLY A 423 -30.42 0.55 4.51
C GLY A 423 -30.50 1.78 3.58
N GLU A 424 -29.60 2.74 3.75
CA GLU A 424 -29.58 4.01 2.99
C GLU A 424 -28.88 3.88 1.62
N VAL A 425 -28.01 2.87 1.44
CA VAL A 425 -27.32 2.61 0.17
C VAL A 425 -28.28 1.98 -0.85
N SER A 426 -28.26 2.48 -2.09
CA SER A 426 -29.16 2.01 -3.14
C SER A 426 -28.92 0.52 -3.51
N PRO A 427 -29.98 -0.24 -3.87
CA PRO A 427 -29.83 -1.63 -4.30
C PRO A 427 -28.91 -1.83 -5.51
N GLU A 428 -28.81 -0.83 -6.39
CA GLU A 428 -27.89 -0.81 -7.53
C GLU A 428 -26.41 -0.86 -7.06
N LEU A 429 -26.05 -0.03 -6.08
CA LEU A 429 -24.68 0.00 -5.55
C LEU A 429 -24.37 -1.25 -4.71
N LEU A 430 -25.35 -1.74 -3.94
CA LEU A 430 -25.22 -3.01 -3.22
C LEU A 430 -25.00 -4.21 -4.16
N ASP A 431 -25.66 -4.24 -5.32
CA ASP A 431 -25.52 -5.31 -6.33
C ASP A 431 -24.14 -5.37 -6.99
N THR A 432 -23.41 -4.24 -7.11
CA THR A 432 -21.98 -4.25 -7.49
C THR A 432 -21.12 -5.02 -6.47
N GLN A 433 -21.61 -5.08 -5.22
CA GLN A 433 -20.93 -5.56 -4.03
C GLN A 433 -19.53 -4.95 -3.79
N VAL A 434 -19.18 -3.82 -4.39
CA VAL A 434 -17.87 -3.18 -4.17
C VAL A 434 -17.77 -2.79 -2.70
N ASN A 435 -16.62 -3.09 -2.10
CA ASN A 435 -16.29 -2.74 -0.73
C ASN A 435 -15.33 -1.54 -0.83
N PRO A 436 -15.75 -0.30 -0.55
CA PRO A 436 -14.90 0.87 -0.72
C PRO A 436 -13.87 0.95 0.41
N ALA A 437 -12.76 0.23 0.24
CA ALA A 437 -11.58 0.36 1.05
C ALA A 437 -10.67 1.46 0.48
N VAL A 438 -9.48 1.63 1.05
CA VAL A 438 -8.48 2.64 0.64
C VAL A 438 -8.20 2.64 -0.87
N TRP A 439 -8.18 1.48 -1.53
CA TRP A 439 -7.84 1.38 -2.94
C TRP A 439 -8.94 1.93 -3.85
N GLU A 440 -10.18 1.50 -3.61
CA GLU A 440 -11.37 1.96 -4.32
C GLU A 440 -11.63 3.44 -4.05
N ILE A 441 -11.51 3.88 -2.80
CA ILE A 441 -11.62 5.30 -2.40
C ILE A 441 -10.57 6.17 -3.09
N SER A 442 -9.35 5.68 -3.22
CA SER A 442 -8.29 6.37 -3.96
C SER A 442 -8.47 6.35 -5.48
N GLY A 443 -9.46 5.58 -5.97
CA GLY A 443 -9.88 5.53 -7.36
C GLY A 443 -9.33 4.34 -8.16
N HIS A 444 -8.80 3.31 -7.49
CA HIS A 444 -8.58 1.99 -8.07
C HIS A 444 -9.78 1.07 -7.76
N MET A 445 -10.75 1.08 -8.65
CA MET A 445 -12.01 0.35 -8.54
C MET A 445 -11.79 -1.14 -8.79
N VAL A 446 -11.76 -1.94 -7.71
CA VAL A 446 -11.60 -3.40 -7.78
C VAL A 446 -12.97 -4.07 -7.94
N LEU A 447 -13.34 -4.25 -9.21
CA LEU A 447 -14.65 -4.75 -9.62
C LEU A 447 -14.73 -6.28 -9.58
N LYS A 448 -15.90 -6.80 -9.24
CA LYS A 448 -16.12 -8.22 -8.91
C LYS A 448 -16.73 -9.06 -10.03
N ARG A 449 -17.40 -8.41 -10.99
CA ARG A 449 -18.22 -9.03 -12.05
C ARG A 449 -17.84 -8.44 -13.40
N ARG A 450 -17.76 -9.26 -14.45
CA ARG A 450 -17.55 -8.82 -15.84
C ARG A 450 -18.40 -7.61 -16.23
N LYS A 451 -19.71 -7.65 -15.91
CA LYS A 451 -20.67 -6.58 -16.20
C LYS A 451 -20.19 -5.21 -15.67
N ASP A 452 -19.87 -5.12 -14.38
CA ASP A 452 -19.47 -3.87 -13.74
C ASP A 452 -18.19 -3.31 -14.37
N TYR A 453 -17.27 -4.18 -14.78
CA TYR A 453 -16.03 -3.79 -15.45
C TYR A 453 -16.28 -3.31 -16.88
N ASP A 454 -17.09 -4.02 -17.67
CA ASP A 454 -17.40 -3.62 -19.04
C ASP A 454 -18.16 -2.27 -19.07
N GLU A 455 -19.14 -2.11 -18.18
CA GLU A 455 -19.95 -0.89 -17.96
C GLU A 455 -19.28 0.18 -17.06
N ALA A 456 -18.00 0.02 -16.71
CA ALA A 456 -17.29 0.95 -15.83
C ALA A 456 -17.12 2.35 -16.46
N SER A 457 -17.68 3.38 -15.81
CA SER A 457 -17.64 4.79 -16.20
C SER A 457 -17.23 5.70 -15.03
N ASP A 458 -16.86 6.95 -15.34
CA ASP A 458 -16.43 7.94 -14.34
C ASP A 458 -17.60 8.28 -13.40
N GLU A 459 -18.82 8.42 -13.95
CA GLU A 459 -20.05 8.68 -13.21
C GLU A 459 -20.45 7.51 -12.28
N ASN A 460 -20.17 6.27 -12.68
CA ASN A 460 -20.42 5.08 -11.85
C ASN A 460 -19.43 5.00 -10.67
N ALA A 461 -18.16 5.34 -10.89
CA ALA A 461 -17.17 5.46 -9.81
C ALA A 461 -17.51 6.63 -8.87
N TRP A 462 -17.87 7.79 -9.44
CA TRP A 462 -18.27 8.99 -8.69
C TRP A 462 -19.51 8.74 -7.83
N ARG A 463 -20.55 8.09 -8.36
CA ARG A 463 -21.79 7.76 -7.63
C ARG A 463 -21.51 6.86 -6.43
N LEU A 464 -20.71 5.81 -6.61
CA LEU A 464 -20.32 4.93 -5.51
C LEU A 464 -19.54 5.71 -4.43
N LEU A 465 -18.51 6.45 -4.82
CA LEU A 465 -17.65 7.16 -3.87
C LEU A 465 -18.35 8.34 -3.17
N ALA A 466 -19.33 8.98 -3.82
CA ALA A 466 -20.18 9.98 -3.18
C ALA A 466 -21.02 9.39 -2.03
N GLU A 467 -21.44 8.12 -2.13
CA GLU A 467 -22.10 7.44 -1.00
C GLU A 467 -21.14 7.10 0.14
N VAL A 468 -19.84 6.99 -0.13
CA VAL A 468 -18.82 6.72 0.89
C VAL A 468 -18.51 7.95 1.75
N SER A 469 -18.61 9.13 1.15
CA SER A 469 -18.30 10.40 1.81
C SER A 469 -19.22 10.72 2.98
N LEU A 470 -18.64 11.34 4.01
CA LEU A 470 -19.41 12.13 4.98
C LEU A 470 -20.14 13.29 4.27
N SER A 471 -21.22 13.80 4.90
CA SER A 471 -21.84 15.06 4.50
C SER A 471 -20.89 16.25 4.73
N ASP A 472 -21.21 17.42 4.16
CA ASP A 472 -20.42 18.64 4.33
C ASP A 472 -20.37 19.06 5.81
N GLU A 473 -21.52 18.98 6.50
CA GLU A 473 -21.69 19.28 7.92
C GLU A 473 -20.89 18.31 8.78
N ARG A 474 -21.06 17.00 8.58
CA ARG A 474 -20.37 15.97 9.37
C ARG A 474 -18.85 16.00 9.12
N PHE A 475 -18.40 16.32 7.91
CA PHE A 475 -16.98 16.52 7.63
C PHE A 475 -16.40 17.74 8.37
N ARG A 476 -17.15 18.85 8.48
CA ARG A 476 -16.72 20.01 9.30
C ARG A 476 -16.61 19.67 10.79
N GLU A 477 -17.57 18.92 11.33
CA GLU A 477 -17.51 18.42 12.73
C GLU A 477 -16.27 17.55 12.96
N VAL A 478 -16.02 16.59 12.06
CA VAL A 478 -14.87 15.69 12.14
C VAL A 478 -13.54 16.45 12.01
N ASN A 479 -13.46 17.43 11.13
CA ASN A 479 -12.28 18.29 11.03
C ASN A 479 -12.07 19.13 12.31
N ALA A 480 -13.13 19.62 12.94
CA ALA A 480 -13.01 20.35 14.21
C ALA A 480 -12.41 19.47 15.32
N LEU A 481 -12.86 18.22 15.47
CA LEU A 481 -12.29 17.24 16.41
C LEU A 481 -10.80 16.95 16.13
N ILE A 482 -10.43 16.81 14.85
CA ILE A 482 -9.02 16.61 14.45
C ILE A 482 -8.16 17.83 14.81
N PHE A 483 -8.62 19.05 14.48
CA PHE A 483 -7.87 20.27 14.78
C PHE A 483 -7.81 20.60 16.28
N GLU A 484 -8.83 20.24 17.06
CA GLU A 484 -8.82 20.34 18.53
C GLU A 484 -7.71 19.46 19.12
N VAL A 485 -7.57 18.20 18.66
CA VAL A 485 -6.49 17.30 19.12
C VAL A 485 -5.11 17.79 18.67
N ILE A 486 -4.97 18.18 17.39
CA ILE A 486 -3.69 18.68 16.84
C ILE A 486 -3.22 19.97 17.54
N ALA A 487 -4.14 20.86 17.93
CA ALA A 487 -3.83 22.03 18.74
C ALA A 487 -3.52 21.67 20.20
N SER A 488 -4.29 20.76 20.80
CA SER A 488 -4.09 20.35 22.21
C SER A 488 -2.78 19.57 22.43
N GLY A 489 -2.26 18.92 21.40
CA GLY A 489 -0.99 18.20 21.45
C GLY A 489 0.26 19.09 21.34
N LYS A 490 0.11 20.41 21.13
CA LYS A 490 1.24 21.33 20.88
C LYS A 490 1.02 22.67 21.60
N ASP A 491 1.78 22.93 22.65
CA ASP A 491 1.77 24.20 23.41
C ASP A 491 2.19 25.39 22.52
N GLY A 492 1.22 25.99 21.83
CA GLY A 492 1.37 27.25 21.10
C GLY A 492 1.00 27.19 19.62
N ILE A 493 -0.17 27.75 19.29
CA ILE A 493 -0.49 28.25 17.94
C ILE A 493 -0.74 29.75 18.06
N GLU A 494 0.00 30.56 17.31
CA GLU A 494 -0.28 32.00 17.21
C GLU A 494 -1.59 32.24 16.45
N HIS A 495 -2.53 32.96 17.08
CA HIS A 495 -3.68 33.50 16.37
C HIS A 495 -3.23 34.63 15.43
N ALA A 496 -3.19 34.35 14.13
CA ALA A 496 -2.99 35.35 13.09
C ALA A 496 -4.04 36.48 13.21
N ALA A 497 -3.59 37.66 13.64
CA ALA A 497 -4.48 38.74 14.07
C ALA A 497 -5.30 39.32 12.90
N LYS A 498 -6.63 39.37 13.07
CA LYS A 498 -7.50 40.22 12.24
C LYS A 498 -7.50 41.64 12.81
N SER A 499 -6.91 42.57 12.06
CA SER A 499 -6.88 43.99 12.40
C SER A 499 -8.23 44.68 12.14
N LEU A 500 -8.73 45.38 13.16
CA LEU A 500 -9.74 46.44 13.04
C LEU A 500 -9.30 47.64 13.90
N PRO A 501 -9.79 48.88 13.64
CA PRO A 501 -9.04 50.09 13.96
C PRO A 501 -9.07 50.52 15.43
N LYS A 502 -8.05 51.28 15.83
CA LYS A 502 -8.04 52.10 17.06
C LYS A 502 -8.85 53.38 16.85
N GLU A 503 -9.54 53.84 17.90
CA GLU A 503 -9.40 55.15 18.57
C GLU A 503 -10.62 55.45 19.48
N PRO A 504 -10.53 56.35 20.47
CA PRO A 504 -9.37 56.69 21.33
C PRO A 504 -9.75 56.65 22.84
N ASP A 505 -8.84 57.10 23.72
CA ASP A 505 -8.97 57.05 25.19
C ASP A 505 -10.13 57.87 25.80
N THR A 506 -10.70 57.35 26.90
CA THR A 506 -11.20 58.20 28.00
C THR A 506 -11.00 57.52 29.37
N LYS A 507 -10.66 58.29 30.41
CA LYS A 507 -10.38 57.80 31.77
C LYS A 507 -11.63 57.67 32.64
N ALA A 508 -11.65 56.68 33.54
CA ALA A 508 -12.31 56.72 34.85
C ALA A 508 -11.69 55.67 35.80
N GLU A 509 -11.91 55.82 37.11
CA GLU A 509 -11.41 54.95 38.19
C GLU A 509 -12.57 54.20 38.88
N SER A 510 -12.23 53.20 39.73
CA SER A 510 -13.09 52.49 40.70
C SER A 510 -14.26 51.64 40.13
N THR A 511 -14.85 50.65 40.83
CA THR A 511 -14.74 50.25 42.27
C THR A 511 -14.82 48.69 42.40
N GLU A 512 -15.02 48.17 43.62
CA GLU A 512 -14.97 46.75 44.02
C GLU A 512 -16.35 46.03 43.95
N GLU A 513 -16.44 44.81 44.51
CA GLU A 513 -17.66 43.99 44.80
C GLU A 513 -18.39 43.32 43.60
N GLU A 514 -19.10 42.18 43.73
CA GLU A 514 -18.87 40.97 44.56
C GLU A 514 -19.61 39.75 43.92
N SER A 515 -19.26 38.54 44.35
CA SER A 515 -19.89 37.20 44.19
C SER A 515 -21.13 36.94 43.28
N ALA A 516 -21.06 35.84 42.50
CA ALA A 516 -22.22 34.96 42.26
C ALA A 516 -21.81 33.53 41.81
N ILE A 517 -22.46 32.50 42.36
CA ILE A 517 -22.34 31.07 42.00
C ILE A 517 -23.61 30.71 41.19
N THR A 518 -23.63 29.84 40.16
CA THR A 518 -23.85 28.37 40.25
C THR A 518 -24.00 27.72 38.85
N LYS A 519 -23.85 26.38 38.79
CA LYS A 519 -24.47 25.41 37.84
C LYS A 519 -23.97 25.34 36.39
N THR A 520 -23.05 24.41 36.16
CA THR A 520 -22.98 23.61 34.93
C THR A 520 -24.14 22.60 34.87
N SER A 521 -24.50 22.15 33.66
CA SER A 521 -25.53 21.13 33.43
C SER A 521 -25.07 20.03 32.45
N HIS A 522 -24.48 18.96 32.98
CA HIS A 522 -24.21 17.76 32.18
C HIS A 522 -25.52 17.04 31.84
N ARG A 523 -25.69 16.64 30.58
CA ARG A 523 -26.84 15.85 30.11
C ARG A 523 -26.34 14.51 29.59
N ALA A 524 -26.60 13.44 30.35
CA ALA A 524 -26.25 12.09 29.94
C ALA A 524 -27.16 11.58 28.81
N MET A 525 -26.57 10.87 27.85
CA MET A 525 -27.29 10.13 26.80
C MET A 525 -27.49 8.68 27.24
N VAL A 526 -28.69 8.13 27.02
CA VAL A 526 -29.04 6.75 27.42
C VAL A 526 -28.66 5.77 26.32
N GLY A 527 -27.91 4.72 26.67
CA GLY A 527 -27.55 3.66 25.74
C GLY A 527 -28.71 2.68 25.50
N GLY A 528 -29.08 2.49 24.24
CA GLY A 528 -29.98 1.41 23.80
C GLY A 528 -29.17 0.26 23.19
N THR A 529 -29.35 -0.96 23.69
CA THR A 529 -28.70 -2.15 23.13
C THR A 529 -29.60 -2.86 22.12
N GLN A 530 -29.19 -2.90 20.85
CA GLN A 530 -29.64 -3.90 19.89
C GLN A 530 -28.44 -4.60 19.26
N GLU A 531 -28.56 -5.91 19.08
CA GLU A 531 -27.56 -6.76 18.44
C GLU A 531 -27.95 -6.94 16.96
N CYS A 532 -27.21 -6.31 16.05
CA CYS A 532 -27.42 -6.48 14.62
C CYS A 532 -26.47 -7.54 14.05
N VAL A 533 -27.04 -8.66 13.60
CA VAL A 533 -26.37 -9.64 12.74
C VAL A 533 -26.65 -9.26 11.29
N VAL A 534 -25.61 -8.92 10.54
CA VAL A 534 -25.72 -8.59 9.12
C VAL A 534 -25.86 -9.88 8.31
N LEU A 535 -26.85 -9.94 7.42
CA LEU A 535 -27.06 -11.06 6.49
C LEU A 535 -26.15 -10.95 5.27
N GLN A 536 -25.95 -12.11 4.61
CA GLN A 536 -24.85 -12.37 3.65
C GLN A 536 -25.07 -11.82 2.24
#